data_AF-A0A8W8IVI2-F1
#
_entry.id   AF-A0A8W8IVI2-F1
#
_cell.length_a   1.000
_cell.length_b   1.000
_cell.length_c   1.000
_cell.angle_alpha   90.00
_cell.angle_beta   90.00
_cell.angle_gamma   90.00
#
_symmetry.space_group_name_H-M   'P 1'
#
loop_
_entity.id
_entity.type
_entity.pdbx_description
1 polymer ?
#
loop_
_entity_poly.entity_id
_entity_poly.type
_entity_poly.pdbx_seq_one_letter_code
_entity_poly.pdbx_strand_id
1 'polypeptide(L)'
;MLTGEFKEKNTPELELPGKKYSSFELFLRCIFPREYTLTEARIDEILPLADEYDVKSIRHKCESWLLTELEFKEAKVHPHHVSVDNDVAFLIKCFYYGSIYCLEELYKKSFDSILPYKLERYVENTHYLMLPEKNKRELTETRLLKIENDVKTRRFPDEYDVKSILHKCESWLLTELEFKEAEVYPQ
;
A
#
# COMPACT_ATOMS: atom_id res chain seq x y z
N MET A 1 -15.01 -29.51 -12.99
CA MET A 1 -14.89 -29.62 -14.46
C MET A 1 -14.72 -31.07 -14.91
N LEU A 2 -13.61 -31.75 -14.60
CA LEU A 2 -13.32 -33.09 -15.15
C LEU A 2 -14.05 -34.26 -14.46
N THR A 3 -14.52 -34.08 -13.24
CA THR A 3 -15.17 -35.14 -12.44
C THR A 3 -16.69 -34.97 -12.32
N GLY A 4 -17.23 -33.84 -12.77
CA GLY A 4 -18.67 -33.56 -12.72
C GLY A 4 -19.39 -33.91 -14.02
N GLU A 5 -20.70 -33.72 -14.07
CA GLU A 5 -21.54 -33.99 -15.24
C GLU A 5 -21.48 -32.84 -16.26
N PHE A 6 -20.27 -32.52 -16.70
CA PHE A 6 -19.96 -31.49 -17.69
C PHE A 6 -19.46 -32.15 -19.00
N LYS A 7 -19.62 -31.46 -20.14
CA LYS A 7 -19.22 -32.03 -21.46
C LYS A 7 -17.71 -32.27 -21.55
N GLU A 8 -16.96 -31.45 -20.85
CA GLU A 8 -15.50 -31.45 -20.70
C GLU A 8 -14.99 -32.78 -20.13
N LYS A 9 -15.80 -33.50 -19.33
CA LYS A 9 -15.44 -34.81 -18.75
C LYS A 9 -15.06 -35.85 -19.80
N ASN A 10 -15.73 -35.83 -20.95
CA ASN A 10 -15.54 -36.82 -22.02
C ASN A 10 -14.78 -36.26 -23.23
N THR A 11 -14.25 -35.02 -23.13
CA THR A 11 -13.57 -34.38 -24.25
C THR A 11 -12.06 -34.51 -24.07
N PRO A 12 -11.32 -35.11 -25.02
CA PRO A 12 -9.87 -35.33 -24.88
C PRO A 12 -9.05 -34.03 -24.99
N GLU A 13 -9.63 -32.99 -25.59
CA GLU A 13 -9.02 -31.69 -25.77
C GLU A 13 -9.94 -30.60 -25.21
N LEU A 14 -9.38 -29.61 -24.53
CA LEU A 14 -10.13 -28.50 -23.96
C LEU A 14 -9.58 -27.19 -24.51
N GLU A 15 -10.42 -26.44 -25.21
CA GLU A 15 -10.08 -25.09 -25.66
C GLU A 15 -10.14 -24.11 -24.48
N LEU A 16 -9.12 -23.27 -24.36
CA LEU A 16 -9.01 -22.23 -23.33
C LEU A 16 -9.07 -20.85 -23.99
N PRO A 17 -10.27 -20.35 -24.36
CA PRO A 17 -10.40 -19.12 -25.10
C PRO A 17 -9.88 -17.92 -24.30
N GLY A 18 -9.19 -17.01 -24.99
CA GLY A 18 -8.65 -15.79 -24.38
C GLY A 18 -7.38 -16.00 -23.53
N LYS A 19 -6.84 -17.22 -23.44
CA LYS A 19 -5.58 -17.48 -22.71
C LYS A 19 -4.39 -17.43 -23.64
N LYS A 20 -3.35 -16.69 -23.25
CA LYS A 20 -2.06 -16.72 -23.92
C LYS A 20 -1.36 -18.03 -23.59
N TYR A 21 -0.86 -18.72 -24.63
CA TYR A 21 -0.11 -19.97 -24.47
C TYR A 21 1.03 -19.84 -23.45
N SER A 22 1.86 -18.79 -23.56
CA SER A 22 3.02 -18.58 -22.68
C SER A 22 2.64 -18.42 -21.21
N SER A 23 1.56 -17.70 -20.93
CA SER A 23 1.08 -17.45 -19.57
C SER A 23 0.50 -18.73 -18.96
N PHE A 24 -0.26 -19.50 -19.76
CA PHE A 24 -0.82 -20.77 -19.31
C PHE A 24 0.26 -21.85 -19.12
N GLU A 25 1.25 -21.92 -20.01
CA GLU A 25 2.40 -22.82 -19.87
C GLU A 25 3.19 -22.50 -18.58
N LEU A 26 3.44 -21.22 -18.31
CA LEU A 26 4.06 -20.76 -17.07
C LEU A 26 3.24 -21.17 -15.84
N PHE A 27 1.93 -20.96 -15.88
CA PHE A 27 1.02 -21.37 -14.82
C PHE A 27 1.08 -22.89 -14.55
N LEU A 28 1.11 -23.72 -15.60
CA LEU A 28 1.30 -25.17 -15.46
C LEU A 28 2.65 -25.53 -14.83
N ARG A 29 3.73 -24.82 -15.18
CA ARG A 29 5.05 -25.00 -14.54
C ARG A 29 5.03 -24.59 -13.06
N CYS A 30 4.15 -23.68 -12.67
CA CYS A 30 3.95 -23.33 -11.26
C CYS A 30 3.22 -24.42 -10.48
N ILE A 31 2.22 -25.06 -11.09
CA ILE A 31 1.46 -26.18 -10.51
C ILE A 31 2.33 -27.43 -10.37
N PHE A 32 3.01 -27.81 -11.45
CA PHE A 32 3.88 -28.98 -11.51
C PHE A 32 5.33 -28.51 -11.35
N PRO A 33 5.88 -28.53 -10.11
CA PRO A 33 7.08 -27.78 -9.78
C PRO A 33 8.26 -28.16 -10.68
N ARG A 34 8.60 -27.21 -11.55
CA ARG A 34 9.87 -27.12 -12.27
C ARG A 34 10.54 -25.80 -11.86
N GLU A 35 11.80 -25.59 -12.24
CA GLU A 35 12.47 -24.32 -11.96
C GLU A 35 11.74 -23.15 -12.65
N TYR A 36 11.33 -22.17 -11.85
CA TYR A 36 10.82 -20.88 -12.31
C TYR A 36 11.18 -19.78 -11.31
N THR A 37 11.17 -18.54 -11.80
CA THR A 37 11.39 -17.34 -10.97
C THR A 37 10.17 -16.44 -11.08
N LEU A 38 9.62 -16.05 -9.94
CA LEU A 38 8.57 -15.03 -9.89
C LEU A 38 9.20 -13.65 -10.05
N THR A 39 8.56 -12.87 -10.89
CA THR A 39 8.85 -11.45 -11.14
C THR A 39 7.50 -10.73 -11.22
N GLU A 40 7.49 -9.41 -11.05
CA GLU A 40 6.25 -8.64 -11.08
C GLU A 40 5.42 -8.92 -12.35
N ALA A 41 6.05 -8.91 -13.53
CA ALA A 41 5.37 -9.22 -14.79
C ALA A 41 4.79 -10.64 -14.83
N ARG A 42 5.45 -11.62 -14.20
CA ARG A 42 4.92 -12.99 -14.13
C ARG A 42 3.80 -13.14 -13.12
N ILE A 43 3.78 -12.34 -12.05
CA ILE A 43 2.63 -12.29 -11.14
C ILE A 43 1.37 -11.82 -11.89
N ASP A 44 1.50 -10.80 -12.75
CA ASP A 44 0.38 -10.27 -13.55
C ASP A 44 -0.22 -11.32 -14.49
N GLU A 45 0.59 -12.28 -14.93
CA GLU A 45 0.13 -13.39 -15.77
C GLU A 45 -0.41 -14.58 -14.96
N ILE A 46 0.22 -14.91 -13.83
CA ILE A 46 -0.07 -16.12 -13.06
C ILE A 46 -1.24 -15.94 -12.10
N LEU A 47 -1.31 -14.81 -11.39
CA LEU A 47 -2.29 -14.60 -10.33
C LEU A 47 -3.75 -14.67 -10.85
N PRO A 48 -4.11 -14.06 -12.01
CA PRO A 48 -5.45 -14.22 -12.56
C PRO A 48 -5.80 -15.67 -12.87
N LEU A 49 -4.84 -16.46 -13.39
CA LEU A 49 -5.05 -17.88 -13.68
C LEU A 49 -5.18 -18.70 -12.39
N ALA A 50 -4.37 -18.40 -11.38
CA ALA A 50 -4.44 -19.08 -10.10
C ALA A 50 -5.79 -18.85 -9.40
N ASP A 51 -6.39 -17.68 -9.57
CA ASP A 51 -7.74 -17.40 -9.09
C ASP A 51 -8.83 -18.08 -9.91
N GLU A 52 -8.78 -17.95 -11.24
CA GLU A 52 -9.78 -18.52 -12.16
C GLU A 52 -9.88 -20.05 -12.07
N TYR A 53 -8.74 -20.74 -11.92
CA TYR A 53 -8.68 -22.20 -11.80
C TYR A 53 -8.64 -22.69 -10.34
N ASP A 54 -8.88 -21.82 -9.36
CA ASP A 54 -8.89 -22.09 -7.91
C ASP A 54 -7.64 -22.83 -7.39
N VAL A 55 -6.45 -22.46 -7.88
CA VAL A 55 -5.18 -23.05 -7.44
C VAL A 55 -4.61 -22.27 -6.26
N LYS A 56 -5.13 -22.56 -5.07
CA LYS A 56 -4.80 -21.87 -3.80
C LYS A 56 -3.32 -21.79 -3.48
N SER A 57 -2.57 -22.88 -3.72
CA SER A 57 -1.13 -22.93 -3.44
C SER A 57 -0.34 -21.92 -4.28
N ILE A 58 -0.79 -21.60 -5.49
CA ILE A 58 -0.14 -20.60 -6.35
C ILE A 58 -0.59 -19.19 -5.99
N ARG A 59 -1.86 -18.99 -5.62
CA ARG A 59 -2.33 -17.71 -5.06
C ARG A 59 -1.51 -17.31 -3.83
N HIS A 60 -1.33 -18.21 -2.87
CA HIS A 60 -0.50 -17.94 -1.69
C HIS A 60 0.96 -17.62 -2.05
N LYS A 61 1.56 -18.33 -3.01
CA LYS A 61 2.93 -18.01 -3.47
C LYS A 61 3.03 -16.62 -4.07
N CYS A 62 2.03 -16.22 -4.86
CA CYS A 62 1.97 -14.87 -5.42
C CYS A 62 1.81 -13.82 -4.33
N GLU A 63 0.93 -14.06 -3.35
CA GLU A 63 0.76 -13.17 -2.19
C GLU A 63 2.05 -13.02 -1.39
N SER A 64 2.72 -14.12 -1.04
CA SER A 64 4.00 -14.08 -0.31
C SER A 64 5.08 -13.30 -1.06
N TRP A 65 5.16 -13.47 -2.39
CA TRP A 65 6.11 -12.71 -3.21
C TRP A 65 5.79 -11.21 -3.21
N LEU A 66 4.50 -10.85 -3.40
CA LEU A 66 4.06 -9.46 -3.38
C LEU A 66 4.30 -8.78 -2.02
N LEU A 67 4.03 -9.49 -0.91
CA LEU A 67 4.31 -9.02 0.45
C LEU A 67 5.81 -8.77 0.66
N THR A 68 6.66 -9.69 0.20
CA THR A 68 8.12 -9.55 0.31
C THR A 68 8.61 -8.33 -0.46
N GLU A 69 8.15 -8.15 -1.70
CA GLU A 69 8.53 -7.01 -2.54
C GLU A 69 8.00 -5.68 -1.96
N LEU A 70 6.80 -5.70 -1.36
CA LEU A 70 6.21 -4.57 -0.65
C LEU A 70 7.11 -4.13 0.51
N GLU A 71 7.51 -5.07 1.37
CA GLU A 71 8.41 -4.80 2.51
C GLU A 71 9.77 -4.25 2.06
N PHE A 72 10.33 -4.79 0.96
CA PHE A 72 11.58 -4.27 0.40
C PHE A 72 11.47 -2.83 -0.11
N LYS A 73 10.34 -2.46 -0.70
CA LYS A 73 10.10 -1.08 -1.18
C LYS A 73 9.88 -0.11 -0.02
N GLU A 74 9.18 -0.52 1.02
CA GLU A 74 9.03 0.27 2.24
C GLU A 74 10.36 0.49 2.98
N ALA A 75 11.22 -0.54 3.02
CA ALA A 75 12.53 -0.44 3.65
C ALA A 75 13.51 0.50 2.90
N LYS A 76 13.28 0.79 1.62
CA LYS A 76 14.16 1.61 0.76
C LYS A 76 13.88 3.11 0.81
N VAL A 77 12.97 3.58 1.68
CA VAL A 77 12.65 5.01 1.79
C VAL A 77 13.75 5.77 2.55
N HIS A 78 14.84 6.12 1.85
CA HIS A 78 15.78 7.18 2.22
C HIS A 78 15.46 8.50 1.48
N PRO A 79 15.74 9.69 2.05
CA PRO A 79 15.00 10.92 1.75
C PRO A 79 15.15 11.53 0.35
N HIS A 80 15.96 10.97 -0.58
CA HIS A 80 16.36 11.66 -1.82
C HIS A 80 16.23 10.80 -3.11
N HIS A 81 15.36 9.78 -3.15
CA HIS A 81 15.29 8.89 -4.31
C HIS A 81 14.14 9.21 -5.29
N VAL A 82 14.45 9.22 -6.59
CA VAL A 82 13.54 9.39 -7.74
C VAL A 82 12.48 8.26 -7.86
N SER A 83 12.49 7.25 -6.96
CA SER A 83 11.62 6.06 -7.05
C SER A 83 10.25 6.18 -6.39
N VAL A 84 9.95 7.27 -5.66
CA VAL A 84 8.73 7.39 -4.85
C VAL A 84 7.45 7.11 -5.66
N ASP A 85 7.35 7.61 -6.88
CA ASP A 85 6.14 7.43 -7.70
C ASP A 85 6.00 5.98 -8.21
N ASN A 86 7.12 5.31 -8.55
CA ASN A 86 7.11 3.89 -8.91
C ASN A 86 6.76 2.99 -7.72
N ASP A 87 7.18 3.39 -6.53
CA ASP A 87 6.87 2.67 -5.30
C ASP A 87 5.38 2.84 -4.97
N VAL A 88 4.82 4.06 -5.05
CA VAL A 88 3.38 4.30 -4.89
C VAL A 88 2.56 3.51 -5.92
N ALA A 89 2.99 3.48 -7.19
CA ALA A 89 2.29 2.70 -8.21
C ALA A 89 2.24 1.20 -7.86
N PHE A 90 3.33 0.66 -7.29
CA PHE A 90 3.38 -0.71 -6.80
C PHE A 90 2.48 -0.93 -5.57
N LEU A 91 2.46 0.00 -4.61
CA LEU A 91 1.55 -0.07 -3.45
C LEU A 91 0.08 -0.21 -3.89
N ILE A 92 -0.32 0.64 -4.84
CA ILE A 92 -1.69 0.67 -5.37
C ILE A 92 -2.02 -0.61 -6.12
N LYS A 93 -1.05 -1.17 -6.86
CA LYS A 93 -1.18 -2.48 -7.50
C LYS A 93 -1.39 -3.60 -6.47
N CYS A 94 -0.60 -3.63 -5.40
CA CYS A 94 -0.77 -4.59 -4.30
C CYS A 94 -2.15 -4.47 -3.65
N PHE A 95 -2.64 -3.25 -3.43
CA PHE A 95 -3.97 -3.02 -2.87
C PHE A 95 -5.09 -3.49 -3.80
N TYR A 96 -4.96 -3.20 -5.10
CA TYR A 96 -5.88 -3.70 -6.11
C TYR A 96 -5.90 -5.24 -6.11
N TYR A 97 -4.73 -5.90 -6.19
CA TYR A 97 -4.64 -7.37 -6.16
C TYR A 97 -5.19 -7.97 -4.86
N GLY A 98 -4.88 -7.36 -3.71
CA GLY A 98 -5.45 -7.73 -2.42
C GLY A 98 -6.98 -7.71 -2.44
N SER A 99 -7.55 -6.69 -3.07
CA SER A 99 -8.98 -6.51 -3.18
C SER A 99 -9.65 -7.51 -4.12
N ILE A 100 -9.13 -7.71 -5.34
CA ILE A 100 -9.84 -8.48 -6.38
C ILE A 100 -9.59 -9.98 -6.29
N TYR A 101 -8.46 -10.40 -5.71
CA TYR A 101 -8.10 -11.82 -5.56
C TYR A 101 -8.27 -12.33 -4.12
N CYS A 102 -8.90 -11.53 -3.25
CA CYS A 102 -9.16 -11.87 -1.85
C CYS A 102 -7.88 -12.26 -1.08
N LEU A 103 -6.78 -11.55 -1.30
CA LEU A 103 -5.51 -11.75 -0.62
C LEU A 103 -5.47 -10.87 0.63
N GLU A 104 -6.01 -11.38 1.74
CA GLU A 104 -6.32 -10.57 2.93
C GLU A 104 -5.10 -9.92 3.59
N GLU A 105 -3.96 -10.63 3.66
CA GLU A 105 -2.76 -10.08 4.30
C GLU A 105 -2.19 -8.97 3.43
N LEU A 106 -2.11 -9.21 2.12
CA LEU A 106 -1.69 -8.20 1.16
C LEU A 106 -2.61 -6.99 1.17
N TYR A 107 -3.93 -7.19 1.20
CA TYR A 107 -4.91 -6.10 1.27
C TYR A 107 -4.65 -5.20 2.48
N LYS A 108 -4.56 -5.79 3.67
CA LYS A 108 -4.36 -5.05 4.92
C LYS A 108 -3.05 -4.29 4.91
N LYS A 109 -1.92 -4.96 4.60
CA LYS A 109 -0.61 -4.31 4.59
C LYS A 109 -0.57 -3.17 3.57
N SER A 110 -0.95 -3.45 2.32
CA SER A 110 -0.91 -2.41 1.27
C SER A 110 -1.87 -1.24 1.54
N PHE A 111 -3.04 -1.48 2.13
CA PHE A 111 -3.94 -0.41 2.55
C PHE A 111 -3.26 0.53 3.53
N ASP A 112 -2.65 -0.01 4.59
CA ASP A 112 -1.92 0.77 5.59
C ASP A 112 -0.73 1.52 4.96
N SER A 113 -0.01 0.88 4.04
CA SER A 113 1.11 1.49 3.29
C SER A 113 0.67 2.68 2.42
N ILE A 114 -0.54 2.68 1.87
CA ILE A 114 -1.05 3.74 0.99
C ILE A 114 -1.52 4.98 1.78
N LEU A 115 -2.06 4.79 2.98
CA LEU A 115 -2.68 5.86 3.78
C LEU A 115 -1.81 7.11 3.97
N PRO A 116 -0.48 7.02 4.21
CA PRO A 116 0.39 8.19 4.36
C PRO A 116 0.52 9.06 3.10
N TYR A 117 0.34 8.49 1.91
CA TYR A 117 0.53 9.21 0.66
C TYR A 117 -0.65 10.13 0.36
N LYS A 118 -0.43 11.24 -0.35
CA LYS A 118 -1.53 12.11 -0.81
C LYS A 118 -2.32 11.42 -1.93
N LEU A 119 -3.63 11.60 -1.96
CA LEU A 119 -4.53 11.02 -2.97
C LEU A 119 -4.11 11.38 -4.40
N GLU A 120 -3.65 12.63 -4.61
CA GLU A 120 -3.17 13.12 -5.90
C GLU A 120 -2.05 12.26 -6.52
N ARG A 121 -1.29 11.51 -5.70
CA ARG A 121 -0.18 10.67 -6.17
C ARG A 121 -0.63 9.42 -6.91
N TYR A 122 -1.88 9.00 -6.74
CA TYR A 122 -2.35 7.72 -7.30
C TYR A 122 -3.76 7.74 -7.84
N VAL A 123 -4.47 8.87 -7.79
CA VAL A 123 -5.85 8.97 -8.31
C VAL A 123 -5.96 8.66 -9.80
N GLU A 124 -4.90 8.92 -10.58
CA GLU A 124 -4.82 8.62 -12.02
C GLU A 124 -4.18 7.25 -12.30
N ASN A 125 -3.77 6.50 -11.28
CA ASN A 125 -3.13 5.21 -11.46
C ASN A 125 -4.14 4.18 -12.01
N THR A 126 -3.73 3.42 -13.03
CA THR A 126 -4.56 2.40 -13.68
C THR A 126 -5.19 1.42 -12.68
N HIS A 127 -4.45 0.93 -11.69
CA HIS A 127 -4.95 -0.03 -10.70
C HIS A 127 -5.91 0.64 -9.70
N TYR A 128 -5.69 1.92 -9.38
CA TYR A 128 -6.65 2.69 -8.58
C TYR A 128 -7.97 2.85 -9.33
N LEU A 129 -7.92 3.20 -10.63
CA LEU A 129 -9.12 3.35 -11.45
C LEU A 129 -9.93 2.05 -11.56
N MET A 130 -9.25 0.90 -11.66
CA MET A 130 -9.87 -0.44 -11.72
C MET A 130 -10.37 -0.96 -10.37
N LEU A 131 -9.98 -0.34 -9.26
CA LEU A 131 -10.36 -0.78 -7.92
C LEU A 131 -11.89 -0.71 -7.72
N PRO A 132 -12.52 -1.69 -7.03
CA PRO A 132 -13.94 -1.62 -6.74
C PRO A 132 -14.30 -0.36 -5.91
N GLU A 133 -15.46 0.24 -6.21
CA GLU A 133 -15.90 1.49 -5.58
C GLU A 133 -16.02 1.40 -4.05
N LYS A 134 -16.33 0.22 -3.52
CA LYS A 134 -16.34 -0.03 -2.07
C LYS A 134 -14.97 0.24 -1.45
N ASN A 135 -13.90 -0.27 -2.07
CA ASN A 135 -12.54 -0.15 -1.56
C ASN A 135 -12.00 1.28 -1.74
N LYS A 136 -12.35 1.97 -2.84
CA LYS A 136 -12.07 3.41 -3.01
C LYS A 136 -12.73 4.25 -1.91
N ARG A 137 -14.00 3.95 -1.61
CA ARG A 137 -14.76 4.63 -0.55
C ARG A 137 -14.13 4.39 0.81
N GLU A 138 -13.84 3.14 1.17
CA GLU A 138 -13.19 2.76 2.43
C GLU A 138 -11.86 3.51 2.63
N LEU A 139 -11.03 3.56 1.60
CA LEU A 139 -9.77 4.31 1.64
C LEU A 139 -10.02 5.82 1.85
N THR A 140 -11.00 6.39 1.14
CA THR A 140 -11.30 7.83 1.23
C THR A 140 -11.88 8.22 2.58
N GLU A 141 -12.83 7.45 3.10
CA GLU A 141 -13.45 7.66 4.42
C GLU A 141 -12.41 7.52 5.55
N THR A 142 -11.54 6.51 5.48
CA THR A 142 -10.47 6.31 6.48
C THR A 142 -9.51 7.50 6.51
N ARG A 143 -9.15 8.03 5.34
CA ARG A 143 -8.30 9.23 5.23
C ARG A 143 -8.99 10.47 5.78
N LEU A 144 -10.29 10.65 5.49
CA LEU A 144 -11.06 11.79 5.98
C LEU A 144 -11.13 11.78 7.51
N LEU A 145 -11.43 10.63 8.12
CA LEU A 145 -11.46 10.49 9.58
C LEU A 145 -10.10 10.81 10.22
N LYS A 146 -8.99 10.38 9.59
CA LYS A 146 -7.64 10.73 10.05
C LYS A 146 -7.40 12.24 10.01
N ILE A 147 -7.79 12.90 8.92
CA ILE A 147 -7.68 14.36 8.78
C ILE A 147 -8.53 15.07 9.84
N GLU A 148 -9.76 14.65 10.07
CA GLU A 148 -10.64 15.24 11.09
C GLU A 148 -10.04 15.12 12.49
N ASN A 149 -9.46 13.97 12.83
CA ASN A 149 -8.79 13.76 14.11
C ASN A 149 -7.51 14.60 14.25
N ASP A 150 -6.71 14.71 13.19
CA ASP A 150 -5.53 15.58 13.16
C ASP A 150 -5.91 17.06 13.33
N VAL A 151 -7.02 17.51 12.73
CA VAL A 151 -7.51 18.89 12.90
C VAL A 151 -8.03 19.13 14.32
N LYS A 152 -8.74 18.16 14.92
CA LYS A 152 -9.21 18.25 16.31
C LYS A 152 -8.06 18.36 17.30
N THR A 153 -7.04 17.52 17.14
CA THR A 153 -5.85 17.51 18.02
C THR A 153 -4.98 18.75 17.86
N ARG A 154 -4.88 19.32 16.65
CA ARG A 154 -4.13 20.57 16.41
C ARG A 154 -4.84 21.84 16.88
N ARG A 155 -6.15 21.82 17.14
CA ARG A 155 -6.93 23.02 17.54
C ARG A 155 -6.88 23.37 19.02
N PHE A 156 -6.16 22.62 19.86
CA PHE A 156 -5.98 22.96 21.27
C PHE A 156 -4.50 22.85 21.68
N PRO A 157 -3.71 23.94 21.71
CA PRO A 157 -2.88 24.13 22.88
C PRO A 157 -3.87 24.35 24.03
N ASP A 158 -3.88 23.47 25.03
CA ASP A 158 -4.67 23.69 26.24
C ASP A 158 -4.40 25.12 26.74
N GLU A 159 -5.41 25.81 27.28
CA GLU A 159 -5.24 27.16 27.85
C GLU A 159 -4.09 27.19 28.88
N TYR A 160 -3.81 26.03 29.48
CA TYR A 160 -2.67 25.77 30.35
C TYR A 160 -1.31 25.82 29.64
N ASP A 161 -1.23 25.32 28.40
CA ASP A 161 -0.01 25.29 27.60
C ASP A 161 0.32 26.69 27.05
N VAL A 162 -0.70 27.47 26.68
CA VAL A 162 -0.52 28.88 26.30
C VAL A 162 -0.01 29.72 27.48
N LYS A 163 -0.53 29.51 28.69
CA LYS A 163 -0.03 30.19 29.92
C LYS A 163 1.39 29.75 30.29
N SER A 164 1.71 28.47 30.14
CA SER A 164 3.07 27.92 30.33
C SER A 164 4.08 28.52 29.34
N ILE A 165 3.70 28.64 28.07
CA ILE A 165 4.51 29.24 27.02
C ILE A 165 4.69 30.75 27.26
N LEU A 166 3.62 31.47 27.61
CA LEU A 166 3.68 32.89 27.98
C LEU A 166 4.60 33.13 29.17
N HIS A 167 4.47 32.34 30.24
CA HIS A 167 5.32 32.49 31.42
C HIS A 167 6.79 32.21 31.13
N LYS A 168 7.10 31.21 30.28
CA LYS A 168 8.48 30.96 29.81
C LYS A 168 9.02 32.11 28.95
N CYS A 169 8.20 32.70 28.09
CA CYS A 169 8.59 33.87 27.29
C CYS A 169 8.83 35.10 28.16
N GLU A 170 7.98 35.34 29.17
CA GLU A 170 8.15 36.43 30.15
C GLU A 170 9.43 36.26 30.97
N SER A 171 9.70 35.04 31.46
CA SER A 171 10.94 34.73 32.18
C SER A 171 12.18 34.94 31.31
N TRP A 172 12.12 34.58 30.03
CA TRP A 172 13.22 34.81 29.07
C TRP A 172 13.45 36.31 28.82
N LEU A 173 12.39 37.08 28.60
CA LEU A 173 12.47 38.54 28.41
C LEU A 173 13.04 39.27 29.62
N LEU A 174 12.68 38.85 30.84
CA LEU A 174 13.26 39.41 32.06
C LEU A 174 14.75 39.09 32.19
N THR A 175 15.15 37.87 31.85
CA THR A 175 16.57 37.45 31.87
C THR A 175 17.40 38.23 30.83
N GLU A 176 16.82 38.52 29.67
CA GLU A 176 17.49 39.27 28.60
C GLU A 176 17.58 40.79 28.89
N LEU A 177 16.62 41.33 29.66
CA LEU A 177 16.68 42.71 30.17
C LEU A 177 17.72 42.87 31.28
N GLU A 178 17.81 41.91 32.21
CA GLU A 178 18.86 41.86 33.24
C GLU A 178 20.27 41.75 32.62
N PHE A 179 20.42 40.98 31.53
CA PHE A 179 21.68 40.88 30.80
C PHE A 179 22.09 42.20 30.13
N LYS A 180 21.12 42.95 29.59
CA LYS A 180 21.39 44.26 28.96
C LYS A 180 21.67 45.36 29.99
N GLU A 181 21.09 45.32 31.18
CA GLU A 181 21.44 46.25 32.26
C GLU A 181 22.86 46.00 32.81
N ALA A 182 23.30 44.74 32.85
CA ALA A 182 24.65 44.37 33.28
C ALA A 182 25.76 44.83 32.31
N GLU A 183 25.48 44.98 31.02
CA GLU A 183 26.44 45.50 30.03
C GLU A 183 26.57 47.04 30.04
N VAL A 184 25.59 47.77 30.61
CA VAL A 184 25.57 49.24 30.62
C VAL A 184 26.31 49.83 31.84
N TYR A 185 26.51 49.05 32.91
CA TYR A 185 27.32 49.43 34.08
C TYR A 185 28.32 48.33 34.47
N PRO A 186 29.44 48.19 33.76
CA PRO A 186 30.55 47.40 34.27
C PRO A 186 31.22 48.16 35.43
N GLN A 187 31.25 47.54 36.62
CA GLN A 187 32.09 47.99 37.73
C GLN A 187 33.57 47.81 37.41
#